data_AF-K7LG33-F1
#
_entry.id   AF-K7LG33-F1
#
_cell.length_a   1.000
_cell.length_b   1.000
_cell.length_c   1.000
_cell.angle_alpha   90.00
_cell.angle_beta   90.00
_cell.angle_gamma   90.00
#
_symmetry.space_group_name_H-M   'P 1'
#
loop_
_entity.id
_entity.type
_entity.pdbx_description
1 polymer ?
#
loop_
_entity_poly.entity_id
_entity_poly.type
_entity_poly.pdbx_seq_one_letter_code
_entity_poly.pdbx_strand_id
1 'polypeptide(L)'
;MDDLFDSSLNLEDTHYKEGYDEGYSHGLVTGKEEARQVGLKVGFEVGEELGFYRGCVDIWTTAIQLDPTCFSPRATKIIGQLEELIQKYPLMDPENVQVQEIMDSLRLKFKMVCSSLHVKLEYNGYPKSSTEANDIQF
;
A
#
# COMPACT_ATOMS: atom_id res chain seq x y z
N MET A 1 31.81 -45.20 23.36
CA MET A 1 32.97 -44.33 23.20
C MET A 1 32.71 -43.66 21.89
N ASP A 2 32.10 -42.47 21.90
CA ASP A 2 32.10 -41.64 20.69
C ASP A 2 33.58 -41.44 20.32
N ASP A 3 33.94 -41.69 19.05
CA ASP A 3 35.35 -41.67 18.67
C ASP A 3 35.90 -40.28 18.97
N LEU A 4 37.04 -40.20 19.65
CA LEU A 4 37.66 -38.93 20.06
C LEU A 4 37.86 -37.99 18.85
N PHE A 5 37.95 -38.57 17.65
CA PHE A 5 38.13 -37.87 16.39
C PHE A 5 36.83 -37.66 15.59
N ASP A 6 35.69 -38.24 15.98
CA ASP A 6 34.41 -38.06 15.26
C ASP A 6 33.99 -36.59 15.23
N SER A 7 34.22 -35.85 16.32
CA SER A 7 33.96 -34.41 16.39
C SER A 7 34.89 -33.59 15.49
N SER A 8 36.12 -34.04 15.30
CA SER A 8 37.10 -33.39 14.41
C SER A 8 36.82 -33.70 12.94
N LEU A 9 36.43 -34.94 12.64
CA LEU A 9 36.06 -35.37 11.29
C LEU A 9 34.77 -34.71 10.79
N ASN A 10 33.76 -34.59 11.65
CA ASN A 10 32.46 -33.99 11.28
C ASN A 10 32.37 -32.50 11.66
N LEU A 11 33.50 -31.85 11.96
CA LEU A 11 33.51 -30.47 12.46
C LEU A 11 32.91 -29.50 11.43
N GLU A 12 33.27 -29.66 10.16
CA GLU A 12 32.76 -28.84 9.06
C GLU A 12 31.24 -29.01 8.90
N ASP A 13 30.76 -30.25 8.85
CA ASP A 13 29.32 -30.56 8.73
C ASP A 13 28.54 -30.05 9.95
N THR A 14 29.12 -30.16 11.15
CA THR A 14 28.52 -29.65 12.39
C THR A 14 28.37 -28.14 12.32
N HIS A 15 29.44 -27.40 12.01
CA HIS A 15 29.39 -25.95 11.90
C HIS A 15 28.53 -25.45 10.73
N TYR A 16 28.52 -26.18 9.61
CA TYR A 16 27.62 -25.88 8.49
C TYR A 16 26.15 -25.97 8.93
N LYS A 17 25.81 -27.04 9.65
CA LYS A 17 24.46 -27.23 10.19
C LYS A 17 24.11 -26.20 11.25
N GLU A 18 25.02 -25.91 12.19
CA GLU A 18 24.84 -24.85 13.19
C GLU A 18 24.59 -23.49 12.54
N GLY A 19 25.40 -23.09 11.57
CA GLY A 19 25.24 -21.83 10.85
C GLY A 19 23.95 -21.77 10.02
N TYR A 20 23.55 -22.88 9.40
CA TYR A 20 22.27 -22.99 8.71
C TYR A 20 21.09 -22.84 9.67
N ASP A 21 21.09 -23.58 10.79
CA ASP A 21 20.02 -23.55 11.78
C ASP A 21 19.93 -22.18 12.46
N GLU A 22 21.07 -21.55 12.77
CA GLU A 22 21.15 -20.18 13.30
C GLU A 22 20.60 -19.17 12.28
N GLY A 23 21.07 -19.22 11.03
CA GLY A 23 20.63 -18.32 9.96
C GLY A 23 19.15 -18.46 9.63
N TYR A 24 18.63 -19.69 9.62
CA TYR A 24 17.21 -19.97 9.40
C TYR A 24 16.35 -19.42 10.55
N SER A 25 16.73 -19.71 11.79
CA SER A 25 16.04 -19.19 12.98
C SER A 25 16.04 -17.66 13.01
N HIS A 26 17.18 -17.04 12.74
CA HIS A 26 17.31 -15.59 12.66
C HIS A 26 16.44 -15.01 11.55
N GLY A 27 16.48 -15.60 10.35
CA GLY A 27 15.70 -15.15 9.19
C GLY A 27 14.19 -15.19 9.41
N LEU A 28 13.67 -16.16 10.17
CA LEU A 28 12.25 -16.20 10.54
C LEU A 28 11.85 -15.03 11.44
N VAL A 29 12.73 -14.64 12.38
CA VAL A 29 12.47 -13.52 13.30
C VAL A 29 12.57 -12.19 12.57
N THR A 30 13.65 -11.96 11.84
CA THR A 30 13.88 -10.69 11.12
C THR A 30 12.89 -10.51 9.98
N GLY A 31 12.65 -11.56 9.18
CA GLY A 31 11.68 -11.52 8.09
C GLY A 31 10.26 -11.20 8.54
N LYS A 32 9.85 -11.68 9.72
CA LYS A 32 8.54 -11.35 10.30
C LYS A 32 8.43 -9.86 10.67
N GLU A 33 9.47 -9.31 11.29
CA GLU A 33 9.47 -7.90 11.68
C GLU A 33 9.53 -6.99 10.45
N GLU A 34 10.38 -7.31 9.49
CA GLU A 34 10.47 -6.60 8.21
C GLU A 34 9.12 -6.64 7.47
N ALA A 35 8.49 -7.80 7.35
CA ALA A 35 7.18 -7.93 6.71
C ALA A 35 6.09 -7.11 7.41
N ARG A 36 6.11 -7.04 8.74
CA ARG A 36 5.18 -6.21 9.52
C ARG A 36 5.37 -4.73 9.20
N GLN A 37 6.60 -4.25 9.19
CA GLN A 37 6.91 -2.85 8.89
C GLN A 37 6.52 -2.47 7.46
N VAL A 38 6.83 -3.35 6.50
CA VAL A 38 6.42 -3.18 5.10
C VAL A 38 4.89 -3.14 4.99
N GLY A 39 4.18 -4.08 5.62
CA GLY A 39 2.72 -4.13 5.61
C GLY A 39 2.07 -2.87 6.20
N LEU A 40 2.60 -2.35 7.30
CA LEU A 40 2.12 -1.10 7.90
C LEU A 40 2.34 0.10 6.97
N LYS A 41 3.54 0.22 6.40
CA LYS A 41 3.88 1.31 5.50
C LYS A 41 3.01 1.30 4.24
N VAL A 42 2.97 0.16 3.54
CA VAL A 42 2.21 0.01 2.29
C VAL A 42 0.72 0.14 2.55
N GLY A 43 0.21 -0.47 3.62
CA GLY A 43 -1.20 -0.35 4.01
C GLY A 43 -1.60 1.09 4.32
N PHE A 44 -0.74 1.86 4.98
CA PHE A 44 -0.97 3.27 5.24
C PHE A 44 -0.98 4.09 3.94
N GLU A 45 0.02 3.93 3.07
CA GLU A 45 0.10 4.64 1.78
C GLU A 45 -1.15 4.39 0.92
N VAL A 46 -1.58 3.12 0.81
CA VAL A 46 -2.80 2.76 0.08
C VAL A 46 -4.05 3.31 0.74
N GLY A 47 -4.18 3.17 2.06
CA GLY A 47 -5.35 3.63 2.80
C GLY A 47 -5.53 5.15 2.76
N GLU A 48 -4.43 5.91 2.82
CA GLU A 48 -4.42 7.35 2.69
C GLU A 48 -4.86 7.79 1.29
N GLU A 49 -4.32 7.19 0.23
CA GLU A 49 -4.71 7.48 -1.16
C GLU A 49 -6.21 7.22 -1.38
N LEU A 50 -6.73 6.08 -0.92
CA LEU A 50 -8.15 5.73 -1.02
C LEU A 50 -9.03 6.68 -0.21
N GLY A 51 -8.61 7.04 1.00
CA GLY A 51 -9.31 7.98 1.87
C GLY A 51 -9.39 9.37 1.25
N PHE A 52 -8.31 9.84 0.62
CA PHE A 52 -8.28 11.11 -0.10
C PHE A 52 -9.30 11.12 -1.25
N TYR A 53 -9.30 10.10 -2.11
CA TYR A 53 -10.28 10.00 -3.19
C TYR A 53 -11.71 9.90 -2.66
N ARG A 54 -11.93 9.14 -1.59
CA ARG A 54 -13.24 9.00 -0.97
C ARG A 54 -13.77 10.34 -0.46
N GLY A 55 -12.94 11.11 0.25
CA GLY A 55 -13.32 12.44 0.74
C GLY A 55 -13.69 13.40 -0.39
N CYS A 56 -12.95 13.40 -1.50
CA CYS A 56 -13.30 14.21 -2.68
C CYS A 56 -14.63 13.77 -3.30
N VAL A 57 -14.84 12.46 -3.47
CA VAL A 57 -16.11 11.90 -3.98
C VAL A 57 -17.27 12.32 -3.09
N ASP A 58 -17.15 12.19 -1.77
CA ASP A 58 -18.23 12.53 -0.84
C ASP A 58 -18.62 14.02 -0.94
N ILE A 59 -17.62 14.92 -1.05
CA ILE A 59 -17.86 16.36 -1.26
C ILE A 59 -18.57 16.62 -2.59
N TRP A 60 -18.07 16.06 -3.69
CA TRP A 60 -18.64 16.28 -5.02
C TRP A 60 -20.05 15.70 -5.14
N THR A 61 -20.28 14.50 -4.59
CA THR A 61 -21.60 13.87 -4.56
C THR A 61 -22.59 14.71 -3.74
N THR A 62 -22.15 15.27 -2.60
CA THR A 62 -22.98 16.20 -1.81
C THR A 62 -23.32 17.46 -2.61
N ALA A 63 -22.36 18.04 -3.34
CA ALA A 63 -22.62 19.20 -4.20
C ALA A 63 -23.64 18.88 -5.31
N ILE A 64 -23.53 17.71 -5.96
CA ILE A 64 -24.50 17.24 -6.98
C ILE A 64 -25.89 17.04 -6.38
N GLN A 65 -25.99 16.55 -5.14
CA GLN A 65 -27.29 16.39 -4.46
C GLN A 65 -27.96 17.73 -4.16
N LEU A 66 -27.18 18.74 -3.78
CA LEU A 66 -27.69 20.09 -3.49
C LEU A 66 -28.06 20.86 -4.77
N ASP A 67 -27.26 20.71 -5.82
CA ASP A 67 -27.51 21.28 -7.15
C ASP A 67 -27.15 20.26 -8.24
N PRO A 68 -28.15 19.56 -8.80
CA PRO A 68 -27.93 18.57 -9.86
C PRO A 68 -27.32 19.15 -11.15
N THR A 69 -27.29 20.47 -11.29
CA THR A 69 -26.72 21.17 -12.46
C THR A 69 -25.32 21.75 -12.21
N CYS A 70 -24.77 21.62 -11.01
CA CYS A 70 -23.48 22.22 -10.66
C CYS A 70 -22.31 21.69 -11.49
N PHE A 71 -22.39 20.43 -11.94
CA PHE A 71 -21.37 19.78 -12.76
C PHE A 71 -21.95 19.26 -14.07
N SER A 72 -21.08 19.14 -15.08
CA SER A 72 -21.47 18.55 -16.36
C SER A 72 -21.90 17.08 -16.20
N PRO A 73 -22.83 16.56 -17.03
CA PRO A 73 -23.24 15.16 -16.98
C PRO A 73 -22.06 14.18 -17.12
N ARG A 74 -21.01 14.60 -17.83
CA ARG A 74 -19.76 13.84 -17.97
C ARG A 74 -19.01 13.76 -16.65
N ALA A 75 -18.85 14.87 -15.93
CA ALA A 75 -18.19 14.91 -14.63
C ALA A 75 -18.93 14.04 -13.62
N THR A 76 -20.25 14.21 -13.50
CA THR A 76 -21.12 13.43 -12.60
C THR A 76 -20.99 11.93 -12.85
N LYS A 77 -20.96 11.51 -14.13
CA LYS A 77 -20.73 10.10 -14.48
C LYS A 77 -19.36 9.59 -14.02
N ILE A 78 -18.30 10.37 -14.20
CA ILE A 78 -16.95 9.94 -13.80
C ILE A 78 -16.83 9.89 -12.26
N ILE A 79 -17.46 10.81 -11.53
CA ILE A 79 -17.53 10.80 -10.06
C ILE A 79 -18.20 9.50 -9.58
N GLY A 80 -19.35 9.11 -10.15
CA GLY A 80 -20.00 7.85 -9.81
C GLY A 80 -19.13 6.62 -10.11
N GLN A 81 -18.40 6.62 -11.23
CA GLN A 81 -17.44 5.56 -11.53
C GLN A 81 -16.26 5.51 -10.54
N LEU A 82 -15.81 6.67 -10.05
CA LEU A 82 -14.76 6.75 -9.04
C LEU A 82 -15.26 6.16 -7.72
N GLU A 83 -16.48 6.49 -7.31
CA GLU A 83 -17.14 5.91 -6.13
C GLU A 83 -17.24 4.39 -6.22
N GLU A 84 -17.71 3.85 -7.36
CA GLU A 84 -17.80 2.41 -7.57
C GLU A 84 -16.45 1.70 -7.46
N LEU A 85 -15.37 2.30 -7.99
CA LEU A 85 -14.03 1.73 -7.89
C LEU A 85 -13.52 1.73 -6.45
N ILE A 86 -13.77 2.80 -5.69
CA ILE A 86 -13.39 2.88 -4.27
C ILE A 86 -14.12 1.78 -3.48
N GLN A 87 -15.41 1.57 -3.74
CA GLN A 87 -16.20 0.54 -3.07
C GLN A 87 -15.75 -0.89 -3.43
N LYS A 88 -15.28 -1.10 -4.67
CA LYS A 88 -14.80 -2.40 -5.15
C LYS A 88 -13.36 -2.71 -4.75
N TYR A 89 -12.63 -1.75 -4.19
CA TYR A 89 -11.23 -1.95 -3.83
C TYR A 89 -11.09 -3.01 -2.71
N PRO A 90 -10.31 -4.09 -2.92
CA PRO A 90 -10.22 -5.20 -1.98
C PRO A 90 -9.27 -4.88 -0.81
N LEU A 91 -9.72 -4.04 0.12
CA LEU A 91 -8.91 -3.59 1.28
C LEU A 91 -8.38 -4.73 2.16
N MET A 92 -9.12 -5.82 2.28
CA MET A 92 -8.76 -6.98 3.12
C MET A 92 -8.00 -8.08 2.38
N ASP A 93 -7.76 -7.89 1.08
CA ASP A 93 -7.07 -8.86 0.23
C ASP A 93 -5.99 -8.10 -0.58
N PRO A 94 -4.88 -7.71 0.07
CA PRO A 94 -3.82 -6.94 -0.58
C PRO A 94 -3.06 -7.73 -1.65
N GLU A 95 -3.14 -9.05 -1.64
CA GLU A 95 -2.56 -9.93 -2.67
C GLU A 95 -3.46 -10.09 -3.90
N ASN A 96 -4.64 -9.46 -3.90
CA ASN A 96 -5.55 -9.54 -5.01
C ASN A 96 -4.93 -8.96 -6.29
N VAL A 97 -4.92 -9.76 -7.34
CA VAL A 97 -4.34 -9.39 -8.65
C VAL A 97 -4.96 -8.13 -9.27
N GLN A 98 -6.16 -7.73 -8.82
CA GLN A 98 -6.88 -6.56 -9.32
C GLN A 98 -6.50 -5.26 -8.62
N VAL A 99 -5.80 -5.30 -7.48
CA VAL A 99 -5.43 -4.12 -6.67
C VAL A 99 -4.76 -3.04 -7.53
N GLN A 100 -3.77 -3.44 -8.33
CA GLN A 100 -3.00 -2.52 -9.15
C GLN A 100 -3.86 -1.88 -10.24
N GLU A 101 -4.68 -2.67 -10.94
CA GLU A 101 -5.56 -2.19 -12.00
C GLU A 101 -6.64 -1.23 -11.48
N ILE A 102 -7.23 -1.53 -10.33
CA ILE A 102 -8.22 -0.66 -9.68
C ILE A 102 -7.57 0.66 -9.27
N MET A 103 -6.37 0.61 -8.66
CA MET A 103 -5.66 1.82 -8.23
C MET A 103 -5.28 2.72 -9.42
N ASP A 104 -4.76 2.14 -10.50
CA ASP A 104 -4.44 2.92 -11.71
C ASP A 104 -5.69 3.52 -12.34
N SER A 105 -6.81 2.78 -12.32
CA SER A 105 -8.12 3.28 -12.77
C SER A 105 -8.64 4.43 -11.89
N LEU A 106 -8.46 4.35 -10.56
CA LEU A 106 -8.80 5.42 -9.62
C LEU A 106 -8.02 6.69 -9.92
N ARG A 107 -6.69 6.59 -10.05
CA ARG A 107 -5.79 7.71 -10.36
C ARG A 107 -6.15 8.39 -11.69
N LEU A 108 -6.43 7.60 -12.74
CA LEU A 108 -6.85 8.14 -14.03
C LEU A 108 -8.20 8.85 -13.94
N LYS A 109 -9.19 8.24 -13.29
CA LYS A 109 -10.52 8.85 -13.13
C LYS A 109 -10.48 10.12 -12.29
N PHE A 110 -9.71 10.13 -11.20
CA PHE A 110 -9.52 11.33 -10.39
C PHE A 110 -8.97 12.50 -11.21
N LYS A 111 -7.93 12.28 -12.01
CA LYS A 111 -7.38 13.30 -12.93
C LYS A 111 -8.40 13.79 -13.95
N MET A 112 -9.23 12.89 -14.48
CA MET A 112 -10.31 13.25 -15.42
C MET A 112 -11.36 14.14 -14.75
N VAL A 113 -11.75 13.85 -13.49
CA VAL A 113 -12.67 14.70 -12.73
C VAL A 113 -12.04 16.07 -12.49
N CYS A 114 -10.81 16.13 -11.99
CA CYS A 114 -10.13 17.41 -11.72
C CYS A 114 -10.05 18.29 -12.97
N SER A 115 -9.72 17.69 -14.12
CA SER A 115 -9.71 18.37 -15.41
C SER A 115 -11.10 18.87 -15.82
N SER A 116 -12.14 18.07 -15.58
CA SER A 116 -13.52 18.43 -15.93
C SER A 116 -14.13 19.48 -15.00
N LEU A 117 -13.65 19.59 -13.77
CA LEU A 117 -14.08 20.58 -12.78
C LEU A 117 -13.21 21.85 -12.80
N HIS A 118 -12.15 21.88 -13.61
CA HIS A 118 -11.16 22.96 -13.65
C HIS A 118 -10.51 23.25 -12.29
N VAL A 119 -10.32 22.21 -11.47
CA VAL A 119 -9.68 22.31 -10.16
C VAL A 119 -8.27 21.74 -10.20
N LYS A 120 -7.34 22.38 -9.49
CA LYS A 120 -5.98 21.88 -9.26
C LYS A 120 -5.93 21.09 -7.96
N LEU A 121 -6.61 19.95 -7.94
CA LEU A 121 -6.53 18.99 -6.84
C LEU A 121 -5.60 17.85 -7.25
N GLU A 122 -4.59 17.61 -6.43
CA GLU A 122 -3.59 16.56 -6.64
C GLU A 122 -3.43 15.77 -5.35
N TYR A 123 -3.39 14.44 -5.46
CA TYR A 123 -2.96 13.60 -4.35
C TYR A 123 -1.44 13.68 -4.28
N ASN A 124 -0.92 14.38 -3.27
CA ASN A 124 0.51 14.58 -3.09
C ASN A 124 1.21 13.39 -2.40
N GLY A 125 0.45 12.36 -2.02
CA GLY A 125 0.97 11.28 -1.20
C GLY A 125 1.19 11.68 0.24
N TYR A 126 1.37 10.68 1.09
CA TYR A 126 2.08 10.87 2.34
C TYR A 126 3.45 11.49 2.01
N PRO A 127 3.84 12.60 2.65
CA PRO A 127 5.11 13.23 2.36
C PRO A 127 6.25 12.22 2.55
N LYS A 128 6.87 11.82 1.44
CA LYS A 128 8.24 11.30 1.44
C LYS A 128 9.12 12.49 1.74
N SER A 129 9.27 12.88 3.00
CA SER A 129 10.00 14.08 3.36
C SER A 129 11.50 13.88 3.07
N SER A 130 11.91 14.06 1.81
CA SER A 130 13.32 14.25 1.43
C SER A 130 13.94 15.49 2.07
N THR A 131 13.20 16.25 2.89
CA THR A 131 13.71 17.41 3.63
C THR A 131 13.27 17.44 5.11
N GLU A 132 12.40 16.55 5.58
CA GLU A 132 11.96 16.48 7.00
C GLU A 132 12.02 15.05 7.59
N ALA A 133 12.59 14.05 6.91
CA ALA A 133 12.60 12.65 7.35
C ALA A 133 13.73 12.26 8.33
N ASN A 134 14.44 13.22 8.94
CA ASN A 134 15.55 12.83 9.82
C ASN A 134 15.11 12.29 11.19
N ASP A 135 13.82 12.29 11.54
CA ASP A 135 13.37 11.92 12.89
C ASP A 135 12.20 10.91 12.95
N ILE A 136 12.06 10.01 11.97
CA ILE A 136 11.17 8.82 12.17
C ILE A 136 11.98 7.54 12.02
N GLN A 137 12.42 7.03 13.18
CA GLN A 137 12.78 5.63 13.34
C GLN A 137 11.50 4.85 13.66
N PHE A 138 11.24 3.78 12.90
CA PHE A 138 10.30 2.73 13.29
C PHE A 138 10.94 1.80 14.32
#